data_AF-A0A7V9HJH6-F1
#
_entry.id   AF-A0A7V9HJH6-F1
#
_cell.length_a   1.000
_cell.length_b   1.000
_cell.length_c   1.000
_cell.angle_alpha   90.00
_cell.angle_beta   90.00
_cell.angle_gamma   90.00
#
_symmetry.space_group_name_H-M   'P 1'
#
loop_
_entity.id
_entity.type
_entity.pdbx_description
1 polymer ?
#
loop_
_entity_poly.entity_id
_entity_poly.type
_entity_poly.pdbx_seq_one_letter_code
_entity_poly.pdbx_strand_id
1 'polypeptide(L)'
;MRRLGYGGPTRPAATTLAGLHLAHLRAVPFENLDIARGQPISLQIADLFDKIVRRRRGGFCYELNGLFAALLRQLAFQVTLLGAVFP
;
A
#
# COMPACT_ATOMS: atom_id res chain seq x y z
N MET A 1 9.65 3.71 2.11
CA MET A 1 9.84 5.11 2.59
C MET A 1 9.91 6.13 1.47
N ARG A 2 10.92 6.13 0.58
CA ARG A 2 11.05 7.14 -0.50
C ARG A 2 9.78 7.34 -1.36
N ARG A 3 9.11 6.25 -1.75
CA ARG A 3 7.84 6.33 -2.53
C ARG A 3 6.74 7.11 -1.82
N LEU A 4 6.70 7.04 -0.49
CA LEU A 4 5.72 7.73 0.36
C LEU A 4 6.15 9.16 0.73
N GLY A 5 7.41 9.52 0.50
CA GLY A 5 7.98 10.77 1.03
C GLY A 5 8.00 10.82 2.56
N TYR A 6 7.97 9.68 3.24
CA TYR A 6 7.91 9.60 4.70
C TYR A 6 9.32 9.56 5.30
N GLY A 7 9.66 10.57 6.10
CA GLY A 7 10.92 10.69 6.85
C GLY A 7 10.77 10.63 8.36
N GLY A 8 9.59 10.26 8.87
CA GLY A 8 9.32 10.15 10.31
C GLY A 8 9.82 8.85 10.93
N PRO A 9 9.51 8.62 12.23
CA PRO A 9 9.88 7.41 12.95
C PRO A 9 9.31 6.14 12.32
N THR A 10 9.97 4.99 12.52
CA THR A 10 9.54 3.70 11.97
C THR A 10 9.15 2.66 13.03
N ARG A 11 9.17 3.03 14.32
CA ARG A 11 8.72 2.15 15.41
C ARG A 11 7.21 1.93 15.36
N PRO A 12 6.72 0.73 15.78
CA PRO A 12 5.30 0.42 15.79
C PRO A 12 4.57 1.21 16.88
N ALA A 13 4.09 2.39 16.50
CA ALA A 13 3.36 3.32 17.36
C ALA A 13 2.19 3.93 16.58
N ALA A 14 1.14 4.36 17.29
CA ALA A 14 -0.04 4.96 16.67
C ALA A 14 0.30 6.21 15.85
N THR A 15 1.23 7.04 16.33
CA THR A 15 1.72 8.24 15.62
C THR A 15 2.47 7.88 14.33
N THR A 16 3.30 6.83 14.35
CA THR A 16 3.95 6.28 13.16
C THR A 16 2.92 5.77 12.14
N LEU A 17 1.94 4.99 12.60
CA LEU A 17 0.88 4.45 11.72
C LEU A 17 0.09 5.57 11.05
N ALA A 18 -0.36 6.57 11.82
CA ALA A 18 -1.08 7.73 11.29
C ALA A 18 -0.25 8.49 10.26
N GLY A 19 1.05 8.71 10.54
CA GLY A 19 1.96 9.38 9.62
C GLY A 19 2.19 8.60 8.31
N LEU A 20 2.39 7.29 8.40
CA LEU A 20 2.54 6.41 7.24
C LEU A 20 1.26 6.34 6.40
N HIS A 21 0.10 6.26 7.06
CA HIS A 21 -1.19 6.20 6.40
C HIS A 21 -1.47 7.49 5.62
N LEU A 22 -1.25 8.65 6.23
CA LEU A 22 -1.38 9.96 5.57
C LEU A 22 -0.40 10.11 4.41
N ALA A 23 0.85 9.68 4.58
CA ALA A 23 1.85 9.70 3.52
C ALA A 23 1.46 8.79 2.35
N HIS A 24 0.88 7.62 2.62
CA HIS A 24 0.37 6.71 1.59
C HIS A 24 -0.77 7.33 0.78
N LEU A 25 -1.79 7.88 1.46
CA LEU A 25 -2.92 8.55 0.82
C LEU A 25 -2.50 9.70 -0.10
N ARG A 26 -1.46 10.46 0.29
CA ARG A 26 -0.96 11.58 -0.51
C ARG A 26 -0.10 11.15 -1.70
N ALA A 27 0.66 10.07 -1.54
CA ALA A 27 1.67 9.70 -2.51
C ALA A 27 1.17 8.67 -3.53
N VAL A 28 0.32 7.72 -3.13
CA VAL A 28 -0.06 6.57 -3.94
C VAL A 28 -1.52 6.72 -4.41
N PRO A 29 -1.76 6.93 -5.71
CA PRO A 29 -3.11 7.12 -6.21
C PRO A 29 -3.90 5.81 -6.17
N PHE A 30 -5.20 5.93 -5.91
CA PHE A 30 -6.15 4.86 -6.19
C PHE A 30 -6.49 4.85 -7.68
N GLU A 31 -6.29 3.73 -8.36
CA GLU A 31 -6.51 3.61 -9.81
C GLU A 31 -6.78 2.17 -10.24
N ASN A 32 -7.47 2.02 -11.38
CA ASN A 32 -7.86 0.75 -11.99
C ASN A 32 -7.41 0.64 -13.46
N LEU A 33 -6.32 1.31 -13.85
CA LEU A 33 -5.88 1.42 -15.25
C LEU A 33 -5.48 0.06 -15.85
N ASP A 34 -4.95 -0.85 -15.04
CA ASP A 34 -4.61 -2.20 -15.50
C ASP A 34 -5.88 -2.99 -15.82
N ILE A 35 -6.94 -2.86 -15.00
CA ILE A 35 -8.27 -3.44 -15.28
C ILE A 35 -8.84 -2.87 -16.57
N ALA A 36 -8.80 -1.54 -16.73
CA ALA A 36 -9.30 -0.86 -17.93
C ALA A 36 -8.56 -1.28 -19.21
N ARG A 37 -7.32 -1.77 -19.08
CA ARG A 37 -6.48 -2.28 -20.19
C ARG A 37 -6.55 -3.79 -20.36
N GLY A 38 -7.36 -4.51 -19.58
CA GLY A 38 -7.39 -5.97 -19.57
C GLY A 38 -6.07 -6.61 -19.14
N GLN A 39 -5.22 -5.89 -18.40
CA GLN A 39 -3.97 -6.41 -17.88
C GLN A 39 -4.24 -7.29 -16.65
N PRO A 40 -3.63 -8.48 -16.56
CA PRO A 40 -3.76 -9.33 -15.38
C PRO A 40 -3.30 -8.62 -14.10
N ILE A 41 -4.07 -8.78 -13.03
CA ILE A 41 -3.72 -8.26 -11.70
C ILE A 41 -2.96 -9.33 -10.92
N SER A 42 -1.76 -8.99 -10.46
CA SER A 42 -1.00 -9.81 -9.51
C SER A 42 -1.06 -9.19 -8.11
N LEU A 43 -1.30 -10.04 -7.10
CA LEU A 43 -1.25 -9.66 -5.68
C LEU A 43 0.04 -10.13 -4.99
N GLN A 44 1.02 -10.64 -5.76
CA GLN A 44 2.32 -11.00 -5.22
C GLN A 44 3.07 -9.74 -4.78
N ILE A 45 3.67 -9.77 -3.59
CA ILE A 45 4.32 -8.59 -3.00
C ILE A 45 5.43 -8.03 -3.90
N ALA A 46 6.18 -8.89 -4.61
CA ALA A 46 7.22 -8.46 -5.54
C ALA A 46 6.66 -7.64 -6.70
N ASP A 47 5.55 -8.08 -7.30
CA ASP A 47 4.90 -7.41 -8.42
C ASP A 47 4.26 -6.08 -7.98
N LEU A 48 3.60 -6.09 -6.81
CA LEU A 48 3.04 -4.88 -6.21
C LEU A 48 4.13 -3.85 -5.90
N PHE A 49 5.27 -4.30 -5.37
CA PHE A 49 6.40 -3.42 -5.10
C PHE A 49 6.96 -2.82 -6.39
N ASP A 50 7.14 -3.62 -7.44
CA ASP A 50 7.60 -3.13 -8.73
C ASP A 50 6.63 -2.09 -9.32
N LYS A 51 5.33 -2.42 -9.39
CA LYS A 51 4.28 -1.54 -9.89
C LYS A 51 4.18 -0.23 -9.11
N ILE A 52 3.95 -0.32 -7.80
CA ILE A 52 3.58 0.85 -6.98
C ILE A 52 4.82 1.66 -6.57
N VAL A 53 5.93 0.99 -6.24
CA VAL A 53 7.13 1.64 -5.71
C VAL A 53 8.10 2.02 -6.82
N ARG A 54 8.49 1.08 -7.69
CA ARG A 54 9.52 1.33 -8.72
C ARG A 54 8.95 2.08 -9.92
N ARG A 55 7.83 1.62 -10.47
CA ARG A 55 7.14 2.25 -11.62
C ARG A 55 6.24 3.42 -11.22
N ARG A 56 6.14 3.72 -9.91
CA ARG A 56 5.36 4.82 -9.33
C ARG A 56 3.88 4.86 -9.76
N ARG A 57 3.29 3.70 -10.03
CA ARG A 57 1.85 3.56 -10.30
C ARG A 57 1.03 3.58 -9.00
N GLY A 58 -0.28 3.49 -9.15
CA GLY A 58 -1.23 3.26 -8.07
C GLY A 58 -1.73 1.82 -8.06
N GLY A 59 -2.92 1.63 -7.50
CA GLY A 59 -3.68 0.39 -7.57
C GLY A 59 -5.05 0.55 -6.92
N PHE A 60 -5.83 -0.51 -6.88
CA PHE A 60 -7.11 -0.56 -6.17
C PHE A 60 -6.95 -1.18 -4.78
N CYS A 61 -8.05 -1.38 -4.06
CA CYS A 61 -8.03 -1.69 -2.62
C CYS A 61 -7.16 -2.90 -2.25
N TYR A 62 -7.23 -4.00 -2.99
CA TYR A 62 -6.43 -5.20 -2.69
C TYR A 62 -4.92 -4.98 -2.87
N GLU A 63 -4.53 -4.25 -3.92
CA GLU A 63 -3.12 -3.94 -4.20
C GLU A 63 -2.53 -3.00 -3.16
N LEU A 64 -3.26 -1.91 -2.86
CA LEU A 64 -2.81 -0.88 -1.92
C LEU A 64 -2.75 -1.41 -0.49
N ASN A 65 -3.82 -2.07 -0.03
CA ASN A 65 -3.86 -2.62 1.32
C ASN A 65 -2.89 -3.80 1.49
N GLY A 66 -2.72 -4.63 0.45
CA GLY A 66 -1.76 -5.72 0.47
C GLY A 66 -0.32 -5.22 0.64
N LEU A 67 0.10 -4.25 -0.16
CA LEU A 67 1.44 -3.69 -0.07
C LEU A 67 1.64 -2.86 1.22
N PHE A 68 0.62 -2.12 1.66
CA PHE A 68 0.69 -1.35 2.90
C PHE A 68 0.79 -2.28 4.12
N ALA A 69 0.03 -3.39 4.15
CA ALA A 69 0.16 -4.40 5.19
C ALA A 69 1.54 -5.05 5.21
N ALA A 70 2.14 -5.35 4.05
CA ALA A 70 3.51 -5.86 3.96
C ALA A 70 4.52 -4.86 4.54
N LEU A 71 4.37 -3.56 4.24
CA LEU A 71 5.17 -2.51 4.85
C LEU A 71 5.03 -2.47 6.38
N LEU A 72 3.79 -2.44 6.89
CA LEU A 72 3.53 -2.38 8.32
C LEU A 72 4.13 -3.59 9.07
N ARG A 73 4.00 -4.81 8.51
CA ARG A 73 4.63 -6.01 9.06
C ARG A 73 6.15 -5.91 9.08
N GLN A 74 6.77 -5.36 8.03
CA GLN A 74 8.21 -5.07 8.02
C GLN A 74 8.64 -4.10 9.13
N LEU A 75 7.74 -3.20 9.55
CA LEU A 75 7.95 -2.28 10.66
C LEU A 75 7.51 -2.87 12.01
N ALA A 76 7.31 -4.19 12.09
CA ALA A 76 6.91 -4.93 13.28
C ALA A 76 5.53 -4.56 13.84
N PHE A 77 4.63 -3.96 13.05
CA PHE A 77 3.22 -3.88 13.41
C PHE A 77 2.56 -5.27 13.28
N GLN A 78 1.65 -5.58 14.20
CA GLN A 78 0.71 -6.68 14.03
C GLN A 78 -0.43 -6.23 13.10
N VAL A 79 -0.67 -6.99 12.03
CA VAL A 79 -1.61 -6.60 10.97
C VAL A 79 -2.52 -7.77 10.60
N THR A 80 -3.82 -7.57 10.80
CA THR A 80 -4.90 -8.43 10.32
C THR A 80 -5.53 -7.81 9.09
N LEU A 81 -5.62 -8.55 7.99
CA LEU A 81 -6.37 -8.12 6.80
C LEU A 81 -7.83 -8.50 6.98
N LEU A 82 -8.73 -7.58 6.67
CA LEU A 82 -10.18 -7.76 6.77
C LEU A 82 -10.83 -7.53 5.40
N GLY A 83 -11.94 -8.23 5.16
CA GLY A 83 -12.83 -7.96 4.04
C GLY A 83 -14.04 -7.15 4.50
N ALA A 84 -14.57 -6.30 3.62
CA ALA A 84 -15.83 -5.59 3.84
C ALA A 84 -16.75 -5.87 2.64
N VAL A 85 -17.98 -6.29 2.94
CA VAL A 85 -19.05 -6.49 1.97
C VAL A 85 -20.19 -5.58 2.41
N PHE A 86 -20.74 -4.81 1.47
CA PHE A 86 -21.93 -4.01 1.73
C PHE A 86 -23.16 -4.81 1.28
N PRO A 87 -24.27 -4.83 2.04
CA PRO A 87 -25.50 -5.53 1.66
C PRO A 87 -26.17 -4.95 0.41
#